data_AF-A0A6L7G0W7-F1
#
_entry.id   AF-A0A6L7G0W7-F1
#
_cell.length_a   1.000
_cell.length_b   1.000
_cell.length_c   1.000
_cell.angle_alpha   90.00
_cell.angle_beta   90.00
_cell.angle_gamma   90.00
#
_symmetry.space_group_name_H-M   'P 1'
#
loop_
_entity.id
_entity.type
_entity.pdbx_description
1 polymer ?
#
loop_
_entity_poly.entity_id
_entity_poly.type
_entity_poly.pdbx_seq_one_letter_code
_entity_poly.pdbx_strand_id
1 'polypeptide(L)'
;MPHDLFSHMFKSLVQQVGGVDAAQAAISAAVGHQVSIGTVSKIANGHAEVPLSWAYALEDASGNRCFHAHRARSVAHDEAEASVGSHLDHLREATEMVEAMAHAESGPTRETLIRARKETADVVDRAGRALAAYDAMLEDAKLLVISGRSGGSV
;
A
#
# COMPACT_ATOMS: atom_id res chain seq x y z
N MET A 1 6.88 7.93 24.49
CA MET A 1 8.08 8.65 24.00
C MET A 1 8.70 7.93 22.79
N PRO A 2 8.07 7.96 21.60
CA PRO A 2 8.67 7.46 20.34
C PRO A 2 9.37 8.56 19.50
N HIS A 3 9.22 9.85 19.85
CA HIS A 3 9.75 10.99 19.08
C HIS A 3 11.28 10.96 18.91
N ASP A 4 12.02 10.56 19.96
CA ASP A 4 13.48 10.59 19.92
C ASP A 4 14.07 9.58 18.94
N LEU A 5 13.44 8.41 18.81
CA LEU A 5 13.88 7.36 17.88
C LEU A 5 13.72 7.80 16.43
N PHE A 6 12.55 8.36 16.08
CA PHE A 6 12.29 8.80 14.71
C PHE A 6 13.19 9.95 14.31
N SER A 7 13.39 10.93 15.20
CA SER A 7 14.33 12.02 14.94
C SER A 7 15.78 11.53 14.81
N HIS A 8 16.20 10.51 15.58
CA HIS A 8 17.53 9.90 15.44
C HIS A 8 17.69 9.17 14.10
N MET A 9 16.70 8.37 13.71
CA MET A 9 16.70 7.68 12.42
C MET A 9 16.73 8.69 11.27
N PHE A 10 15.89 9.72 11.33
CA PHE A 10 15.86 10.80 10.35
C PHE A 10 17.19 11.54 10.27
N LYS A 11 17.80 11.89 11.42
CA LYS A 11 19.13 12.50 11.47
C LYS A 11 20.20 11.62 10.82
N SER A 12 20.14 10.31 11.05
CA SER A 12 21.06 9.36 10.41
C SER A 12 20.90 9.37 8.88
N LEU A 13 19.67 9.39 8.38
CA LEU A 13 19.40 9.49 6.93
C LEU A 13 19.93 10.81 6.36
N VAL A 14 19.71 11.94 7.04
CA VAL A 14 20.24 13.26 6.65
C VAL A 14 21.76 13.23 6.52
N GLN A 15 22.47 12.55 7.43
CA GLN A 15 23.93 12.40 7.35
C GLN A 15 24.34 11.54 6.16
N GLN A 16 23.64 10.43 5.91
CA GLN A 16 23.96 9.49 4.85
C GLN A 16 23.76 10.06 3.45
N VAL A 17 22.79 10.95 3.25
CA VAL A 17 22.58 11.63 1.96
C VAL A 17 23.56 12.78 1.71
N GLY A 18 24.46 13.10 2.67
CA GLY A 18 25.46 14.15 2.52
C GLY A 18 25.17 15.45 3.30
N GLY A 19 24.26 15.42 4.27
CA GLY A 19 23.95 16.54 5.16
C GLY A 19 22.65 17.26 4.82
N VAL A 20 22.39 18.36 5.54
CA VAL A 20 21.08 19.04 5.54
C VAL A 20 20.71 19.60 4.17
N ASP A 21 21.67 20.13 3.42
CA ASP A 21 21.41 20.72 2.09
C ASP A 21 21.05 19.64 1.07
N ALA A 22 21.78 18.52 1.06
CA ALA A 22 21.48 17.37 0.21
C ALA A 22 20.13 16.73 0.57
N ALA A 23 19.84 16.62 1.88
CA ALA A 23 18.54 16.14 2.36
C ALA A 23 17.39 17.06 1.93
N GLN A 24 17.57 18.39 2.02
CA GLN A 24 16.57 19.35 1.59
C GLN A 24 16.28 19.23 0.10
N ALA A 25 17.31 19.07 -0.74
CA ALA A 25 17.15 18.89 -2.18
C ALA A 25 16.41 17.58 -2.49
N ALA A 26 16.81 16.47 -1.87
CA ALA A 26 16.18 15.17 -2.05
C ALA A 26 14.70 15.17 -1.65
N ILE A 27 14.38 15.74 -0.49
CA ILE A 27 12.99 15.85 -0.01
C ILE A 27 12.18 16.74 -0.95
N SER A 28 12.71 17.91 -1.32
CA SER A 28 11.98 18.87 -2.17
C SER A 28 11.66 18.28 -3.55
N ALA A 29 12.60 17.52 -4.12
CA ALA A 29 12.39 16.79 -5.36
C ALA A 29 11.29 15.73 -5.24
N ALA A 30 11.25 14.99 -4.13
CA ALA A 30 10.27 13.92 -3.91
C ALA A 30 8.86 14.45 -3.64
N VAL A 31 8.70 15.54 -2.88
CA VAL A 31 7.39 16.07 -2.48
C VAL A 31 6.80 17.09 -3.46
N GLY A 32 7.56 17.47 -4.50
CA GLY A 32 7.10 18.37 -5.56
C GLY A 32 6.98 19.85 -5.16
N HIS A 33 7.49 20.23 -3.98
CA HIS A 33 7.56 21.62 -3.53
C HIS A 33 8.83 21.86 -2.70
N GLN A 34 9.26 23.13 -2.63
CA GLN A 34 10.48 23.47 -1.92
C GLN A 34 10.29 23.38 -0.40
N VAL A 35 11.21 22.67 0.27
CA VAL A 35 11.29 22.57 1.73
C VAL A 35 12.39 23.47 2.26
N SER A 36 12.20 24.07 3.43
CA SER A 36 13.21 24.91 4.09
C SER A 36 14.29 24.07 4.78
N ILE A 37 15.55 24.44 4.57
CA ILE A 37 16.73 23.88 5.26
C ILE A 37 16.57 23.97 6.78
N GLY A 38 16.04 25.09 7.28
CA GLY A 38 15.79 25.29 8.71
C GLY A 38 14.78 24.29 9.28
N THR A 39 13.80 23.88 8.48
CA THR A 39 12.82 22.86 8.89
C THR A 39 13.46 21.48 8.95
N VAL A 40 14.25 21.10 7.94
CA VAL A 40 15.00 19.82 7.94
C VAL A 40 15.93 19.75 9.16
N SER A 41 16.65 20.84 9.47
CA SER A 41 17.53 20.92 10.64
C SER A 41 16.78 20.80 11.97
N LYS A 42 15.62 21.47 12.12
CA LYS A 42 14.77 21.36 13.32
C LYS A 42 14.30 19.92 13.56
N ILE A 43 13.84 19.25 12.50
CA ILE A 43 13.37 17.86 12.57
C ILE A 43 14.53 16.91 12.94
N ALA A 44 15.69 17.06 12.28
CA ALA A 44 16.87 16.24 12.56
C ALA A 44 17.40 16.41 14.00
N ASN A 45 17.14 17.54 14.64
CA ASN A 45 17.51 17.78 16.04
C ASN A 45 16.37 17.48 17.04
N GLY A 46 15.26 16.89 16.59
CA GLY A 46 14.16 16.50 17.46
C GLY A 46 13.29 17.67 17.95
N HIS A 47 13.43 18.86 17.36
CA HIS A 47 12.61 20.02 17.69
C HIS A 47 11.27 20.06 16.94
N ALA A 48 11.04 19.08 16.07
CA ALA A 48 9.80 18.92 15.32
C ALA A 48 9.57 17.43 15.01
N GLU A 49 8.32 17.08 14.76
CA GLU A 49 7.93 15.74 14.30
C GLU A 49 8.54 15.44 12.93
N VAL A 50 8.82 14.16 12.68
CA VAL A 50 9.33 13.67 11.39
C VAL A 50 8.16 13.39 10.44
N PRO A 51 7.98 14.14 9.35
CA PRO A 51 7.02 13.76 8.32
C PRO A 51 7.48 12.46 7.65
N LEU A 52 6.67 11.41 7.71
CA LEU A 52 7.04 10.10 7.17
C LEU A 52 7.33 10.14 5.66
N SER A 53 6.62 10.98 4.90
CA SER A 53 6.90 11.20 3.49
C SER A 53 8.33 11.71 3.23
N TRP A 54 8.86 12.54 4.13
CA TRP A 54 10.23 13.04 4.04
C TRP A 54 11.23 11.99 4.45
N ALA A 55 10.91 11.20 5.48
CA ALA A 55 11.73 10.06 5.87
C ALA A 55 11.88 9.07 4.71
N TYR A 56 10.79 8.71 4.02
CA TYR A 56 10.82 7.82 2.86
C TYR A 56 11.62 8.38 1.69
N ALA A 57 11.50 9.69 1.40
CA ALA A 57 12.32 10.34 0.39
C ALA A 57 13.83 10.20 0.69
N LEU A 58 14.22 10.31 1.97
CA LEU A 58 15.60 10.12 2.38
C LEU A 58 16.02 8.65 2.40
N GLU A 59 15.13 7.70 2.69
CA GLU A 59 15.41 6.27 2.54
C GLU A 59 15.71 5.91 1.07
N ASP A 60 14.95 6.47 0.14
CA ASP A 60 15.15 6.27 -1.30
C ASP A 60 16.48 6.90 -1.76
N ALA A 61 16.83 8.08 -1.26
CA ALA A 61 18.07 8.77 -1.61
C ALA A 61 19.33 8.15 -0.95
N SER A 62 19.22 7.59 0.26
CA SER A 62 20.35 6.99 0.99
C SER A 62 20.50 5.49 0.76
N GLY A 63 19.46 4.81 0.30
CA GLY A 63 19.38 3.35 0.24
C GLY A 63 19.15 2.68 1.61
N ASN A 64 19.08 3.44 2.71
CA ASN A 64 18.88 2.91 4.05
C ASN A 64 17.40 2.83 4.40
N ARG A 65 16.92 1.62 4.68
CA ARG A 65 15.51 1.25 4.82
C ARG A 65 15.05 1.20 6.29
N CYS A 66 15.50 2.13 7.13
CA CYS A 66 15.25 2.10 8.58
C CYS A 66 13.78 2.38 8.98
N PHE A 67 13.03 3.17 8.21
CA PHE A 67 11.58 3.36 8.35
C PHE A 67 10.75 2.35 7.53
N HIS A 68 11.36 1.54 6.67
CA HIS A 68 10.67 0.55 5.83
C HIS A 68 9.76 -0.40 6.62
N ALA A 69 10.18 -0.86 7.81
CA ALA A 69 9.33 -1.72 8.63
C ALA A 69 8.07 -0.99 9.16
N HIS A 70 8.17 0.32 9.39
CA HIS A 70 7.00 1.16 9.72
C HIS A 70 6.13 1.36 8.47
N ARG A 71 6.73 1.67 7.32
CA ARG A 71 6.06 1.78 6.02
C ARG A 71 5.27 0.53 5.66
N ALA A 72 5.89 -0.65 5.76
CA ALA A 72 5.27 -1.92 5.45
C ALA A 72 4.09 -2.24 6.36
N ARG A 73 4.15 -1.86 7.65
CA ARG A 73 3.03 -2.05 8.58
C ARG A 73 1.87 -1.09 8.32
N SER A 74 2.16 0.17 8.00
CA SER A 74 1.11 1.14 7.64
C SER A 74 0.40 0.72 6.35
N VAL A 75 1.17 0.31 5.33
CA VAL A 75 0.61 -0.19 4.07
C VAL A 75 -0.18 -1.48 4.28
N ALA A 76 0.32 -2.43 5.08
CA ALA A 76 -0.43 -3.66 5.38
C ALA A 76 -1.73 -3.42 6.14
N HIS A 77 -1.81 -2.36 6.96
CA HIS A 77 -3.04 -1.97 7.64
C HIS A 77 -4.05 -1.35 6.67
N ASP A 78 -3.59 -0.45 5.80
CA ASP A 78 -4.42 0.17 4.76
C ASP A 78 -4.91 -0.87 3.74
N GLU A 79 -4.09 -1.85 3.38
CA GLU A 79 -4.45 -2.98 2.53
C GLU A 79 -5.45 -3.93 3.21
N ALA A 80 -5.33 -4.14 4.53
CA ALA A 80 -6.29 -4.95 5.29
C ALA A 80 -7.66 -4.27 5.39
N GLU A 81 -7.72 -2.96 5.64
CA GLU A 81 -8.96 -2.19 5.63
C GLU A 81 -9.59 -2.13 4.23
N ALA A 82 -8.78 -1.94 3.19
CA ALA A 82 -9.21 -2.04 1.79
C ALA A 82 -9.72 -3.45 1.44
N SER A 83 -9.11 -4.50 2.00
CA SER A 83 -9.54 -5.90 1.83
C SER A 83 -10.89 -6.19 2.50
N VAL A 84 -11.12 -5.69 3.73
CA VAL A 84 -12.42 -5.84 4.41
C VAL A 84 -13.52 -5.05 3.70
N GLY A 85 -13.23 -3.82 3.24
CA GLY A 85 -14.14 -3.06 2.38
C GLY A 85 -14.46 -3.81 1.08
N SER A 86 -13.45 -4.43 0.48
CA SER A 86 -13.60 -5.25 -0.73
C SER A 86 -14.54 -6.45 -0.53
N HIS A 87 -14.52 -7.12 0.63
CA HIS A 87 -15.40 -8.26 0.90
C HIS A 87 -16.87 -7.87 1.09
N LEU A 88 -17.16 -6.79 1.82
CA LEU A 88 -18.52 -6.30 2.00
C LEU A 88 -19.12 -5.79 0.69
N ASP A 89 -18.32 -5.10 -0.13
CA ASP A 89 -18.73 -4.73 -1.47
C ASP A 89 -18.99 -5.97 -2.34
N HIS A 90 -18.14 -7.00 -2.28
CA HIS A 90 -18.35 -8.23 -3.03
C HIS A 90 -19.69 -8.91 -2.67
N LEU A 91 -20.04 -8.92 -1.38
CA LEU A 91 -21.30 -9.47 -0.90
C LEU A 91 -22.51 -8.65 -1.37
N ARG A 92 -22.38 -7.32 -1.39
CA ARG A 92 -23.41 -6.40 -1.90
C ARG A 92 -23.66 -6.63 -3.40
N GLU A 93 -22.61 -6.61 -4.21
CA GLU A 93 -22.69 -6.83 -5.66
C GLU A 93 -23.26 -8.23 -5.99
N ALA A 94 -22.86 -9.26 -5.24
CA ALA A 94 -23.41 -10.61 -5.40
C ALA A 94 -24.92 -10.67 -5.07
N THR A 95 -25.37 -9.90 -4.08
CA THR A 95 -26.79 -9.81 -3.73
C THR A 95 -27.57 -9.11 -4.84
N GLU A 96 -27.06 -7.97 -5.34
CA GLU A 96 -27.66 -7.23 -6.45
C GLU A 96 -27.77 -8.08 -7.73
N MET A 97 -26.75 -8.91 -8.01
CA MET A 97 -26.78 -9.91 -9.08
C MET A 97 -27.89 -10.95 -8.88
N VAL A 98 -27.97 -11.58 -7.71
CA VAL A 98 -28.98 -12.61 -7.41
C VAL A 98 -30.39 -12.04 -7.51
N GLU A 99 -30.61 -10.82 -7.00
CA GLU A 99 -31.90 -10.12 -7.13
C GLU A 99 -32.25 -9.84 -8.59
N ALA A 100 -31.29 -9.38 -9.41
CA ALA A 100 -31.51 -9.12 -10.82
C ALA A 100 -31.82 -10.40 -11.61
N MET A 101 -31.11 -11.51 -11.30
CA MET A 101 -31.39 -12.83 -11.88
C MET A 101 -32.78 -13.33 -11.52
N ALA A 102 -33.13 -13.33 -10.23
CA ALA A 102 -34.44 -13.75 -9.76
C ALA A 102 -35.56 -12.92 -10.39
N HIS A 103 -35.36 -11.61 -10.53
CA HIS A 103 -36.33 -10.73 -11.19
C HIS A 103 -36.50 -11.08 -12.67
N ALA A 104 -35.40 -11.29 -13.40
CA ALA A 104 -35.44 -11.70 -14.80
C ALA A 104 -36.09 -13.08 -15.00
N GLU A 105 -35.85 -14.03 -14.10
CA GLU A 105 -36.46 -15.37 -14.12
C GLU A 105 -37.96 -15.32 -13.83
N SER A 106 -38.39 -14.46 -12.91
CA SER A 106 -39.81 -14.30 -12.55
C SER A 106 -40.66 -13.60 -13.62
N GLY A 107 -40.04 -12.78 -14.47
CA GLY A 107 -40.71 -11.95 -15.46
C GLY A 107 -39.75 -11.50 -16.56
N PRO A 108 -39.42 -12.36 -17.53
CA PRO A 108 -38.39 -12.07 -18.51
C PRO A 108 -38.86 -11.00 -19.49
N THR A 109 -38.18 -9.86 -19.47
CA THR A 109 -38.25 -8.80 -20.47
C THR A 109 -36.85 -8.50 -20.96
N ARG A 110 -36.74 -7.78 -22.07
CA ARG A 110 -35.42 -7.36 -22.58
C ARG A 110 -34.63 -6.55 -21.54
N GLU A 111 -35.31 -5.69 -20.78
CA GLU A 111 -34.68 -4.87 -19.75
C GLU A 111 -34.22 -5.70 -18.55
N THR A 112 -35.05 -6.63 -18.06
CA THR A 112 -34.68 -7.47 -16.91
C THR A 112 -33.52 -8.41 -17.26
N LEU A 113 -33.49 -8.95 -18.49
CA LEU A 113 -32.37 -9.76 -18.98
C LEU A 113 -31.07 -8.95 -19.16
N ILE A 114 -31.14 -7.71 -19.65
CA ILE A 114 -29.97 -6.83 -19.76
C ILE A 114 -29.41 -6.51 -18.38
N ARG A 115 -30.27 -6.19 -17.40
CA ARG A 115 -29.86 -5.91 -16.03
C ARG A 115 -29.20 -7.14 -15.40
N ALA A 116 -29.86 -8.30 -15.44
CA ALA A 116 -29.31 -9.55 -14.90
C ALA A 116 -27.93 -9.88 -15.50
N ARG A 117 -27.77 -9.70 -16.81
CA ARG A 117 -26.48 -9.90 -17.48
C ARG A 117 -25.42 -8.92 -17.00
N LYS A 118 -25.76 -7.64 -16.83
CA LYS A 118 -24.82 -6.62 -16.34
C LYS A 118 -24.33 -6.97 -14.94
N GLU A 119 -25.25 -7.15 -13.99
CA GLU A 119 -24.86 -7.42 -12.60
C GLU A 119 -24.07 -8.73 -12.47
N THR A 120 -24.40 -9.74 -13.29
CA THR A 120 -23.59 -10.98 -13.36
C THR A 120 -22.17 -10.71 -13.87
N ALA A 121 -22.01 -9.88 -14.90
CA ALA A 121 -20.70 -9.53 -15.43
C ALA A 121 -19.85 -8.75 -14.42
N ASP A 122 -20.46 -7.83 -13.68
CA ASP A 122 -19.80 -7.02 -12.66
C ASP A 122 -19.24 -7.90 -11.51
N VAL A 123 -20.01 -8.90 -11.06
CA VAL A 123 -19.56 -9.89 -10.07
C VAL A 123 -18.45 -10.79 -10.62
N VAL A 124 -18.57 -11.29 -11.85
CA VAL A 124 -17.54 -12.16 -12.48
C VAL A 124 -16.22 -11.43 -12.62
N ASP A 125 -16.23 -10.18 -13.08
CA ASP A 125 -15.03 -9.34 -13.22
C ASP A 125 -14.35 -9.12 -11.87
N ARG A 126 -15.13 -8.83 -10.82
CA ARG A 126 -14.61 -8.66 -9.46
C ARG A 126 -14.04 -9.95 -8.88
N ALA A 127 -14.71 -11.09 -9.08
CA ALA A 127 -14.22 -12.40 -8.65
C ALA A 127 -12.94 -12.80 -9.40
N GLY A 128 -12.86 -12.49 -10.70
CA GLY A 128 -11.66 -12.71 -11.51
C GLY A 128 -10.44 -11.94 -10.99
N ARG A 129 -10.62 -10.66 -10.63
CA ARG A 129 -9.56 -9.86 -9.99
C ARG A 129 -9.09 -10.46 -8.66
N ALA A 130 -10.02 -10.90 -7.82
CA ALA A 130 -9.69 -11.52 -6.54
C ALA A 130 -8.90 -12.83 -6.73
N LEU A 131 -9.32 -13.68 -7.67
CA LEU A 131 -8.61 -14.91 -7.99
C LEU A 131 -7.19 -14.63 -8.49
N ALA A 132 -7.00 -13.68 -9.41
CA ALA A 132 -5.68 -13.30 -9.90
C ALA A 132 -4.75 -12.79 -8.79
N ALA A 133 -5.30 -12.07 -7.80
CA ALA A 133 -4.55 -11.64 -6.63
C ALA A 133 -4.11 -12.84 -5.78
N TYR A 134 -4.99 -13.80 -5.52
CA TYR A 134 -4.63 -15.02 -4.79
C TYR A 134 -3.58 -15.87 -5.54
N ASP A 135 -3.69 -15.97 -6.86
CA ASP A 135 -2.69 -16.66 -7.67
C ASP A 135 -1.31 -16.01 -7.55
N ALA A 136 -1.24 -14.68 -7.60
CA ALA A 136 0.01 -13.94 -7.38
C ALA A 136 0.60 -14.19 -5.98
N MET A 137 -0.24 -14.17 -4.93
CA MET A 137 0.19 -14.47 -3.56
C MET A 137 0.71 -15.90 -3.43
N LEU A 138 0.10 -16.86 -4.12
CA LEU A 138 0.55 -18.26 -4.13
C LEU A 138 1.90 -18.41 -4.83
N GLU A 139 2.15 -17.69 -5.92
CA GLU A 139 3.45 -17.68 -6.60
C GLU A 139 4.54 -17.05 -5.72
N ASP A 140 4.25 -15.93 -5.05
CA ASP A 140 5.19 -15.30 -4.10
C ASP A 140 5.53 -16.22 -2.92
N ALA A 141 4.53 -16.93 -2.39
CA ALA A 141 4.74 -17.91 -1.33
C ALA A 141 5.64 -19.07 -1.76
N LYS A 142 5.54 -19.53 -3.02
CA LYS A 142 6.44 -20.56 -3.58
C LYS A 142 7.88 -20.07 -3.66
N LEU A 143 8.10 -18.80 -4.05
CA LEU A 143 9.44 -18.19 -4.12
C LEU A 143 10.11 -18.09 -2.75
N LEU A 144 9.34 -17.77 -1.70
CA LEU A 144 9.85 -17.74 -0.31
C LEU A 144 10.29 -19.13 0.19
N VAL A 145 9.56 -20.19 -0.17
CA VAL A 145 9.92 -21.58 0.17
C VAL A 145 11.19 -22.03 -0.55
N ILE A 146 11.43 -21.58 -1.78
CA ILE A 146 12.65 -21.90 -2.54
C ILE A 146 13.87 -21.14 -1.97
N SER A 147 13.69 -19.87 -1.58
CA SER A 147 14.70 -19.05 -0.90
C SER A 147 15.13 -19.61 0.46
N GLY A 148 14.21 -20.21 1.22
CA GLY A 148 14.52 -20.84 2.51
C GLY A 148 15.24 -22.19 2.45
N ARG A 149 15.33 -22.83 1.27
CA ARG A 149 15.95 -24.17 1.10
C ARG A 149 17.40 -24.15 0.65
N SER A 150 17.98 -23.00 0.28
CA SER A 150 19.39 -22.90 -0.16
C SER A 150 20.40 -22.71 0.98
N GLY A 151 19.95 -22.57 2.23
CA GLY A 151 20.81 -22.34 3.40
C GLY A 151 21.35 -23.59 4.11
N GLY A 152 21.18 -24.79 3.55
CA GLY A 152 21.57 -26.03 4.22
C GLY A 152 22.22 -27.04 3.29
N SER A 153 23.52 -26.92 3.07
CA SER A 153 24.43 -28.07 2.89
C SER A 153 25.91 -27.67 2.88
N VAL A 154 26.61 -28.33 3.82
CA VAL A 154 28.06 -28.53 4.03
C VAL A 154 28.87 -27.35 4.58
#